data_AF-A0A1X4HXM1-F1
#
_entry.id   AF-A0A1X4HXM1-F1
#
_cell.length_a   1.000
_cell.length_b   1.000
_cell.length_c   1.000
_cell.angle_alpha   90.00
_cell.angle_beta   90.00
_cell.angle_gamma   90.00
#
_symmetry.space_group_name_H-M   'P 1'
#
loop_
_entity.id
_entity.type
_entity.pdbx_description
1 polymer ?
#
loop_
_entity_poly.entity_id
_entity_poly.type
_entity_poly.pdbx_seq_one_letter_code
_entity_poly.pdbx_strand_id
1 'polypeptide(L)'
;MQKTARDMILSLALITLVAGVVWLFIPHEDGEPDIKRVDYRVDLLTARRAASYPVAAPEGLPEAWKPTSVRYRGTESEAWHLGFRAPDGEYVAVEQSAGKRSAFIEDKTQGAAKTETTRQIDGRTWTRYEGDHYDALVLEDTE
;
A
#
# COMPACT_ATOMS: atom_id res chain seq x y z
N MET A 1 -29.44 -23.16 -43.30
CA MET A 1 -29.34 -22.56 -41.95
C MET A 1 -28.64 -23.44 -40.90
N GLN A 2 -28.55 -24.77 -41.03
CA GLN A 2 -27.85 -25.62 -40.04
C GLN A 2 -26.31 -25.50 -40.05
N LYS A 3 -25.71 -25.11 -41.18
CA LYS A 3 -24.25 -24.97 -41.33
C LYS A 3 -23.70 -23.89 -40.39
N THR A 4 -24.31 -22.71 -40.37
CA THR A 4 -23.90 -21.59 -39.52
C THR A 4 -24.01 -21.89 -38.03
N ALA A 5 -25.07 -22.55 -37.57
CA ALA A 5 -25.21 -22.91 -36.16
C ALA A 5 -24.17 -23.95 -35.72
N ARG A 6 -23.91 -24.98 -36.57
CA ARG A 6 -22.88 -25.99 -36.30
C ARG A 6 -21.48 -25.37 -36.28
N ASP A 7 -21.18 -24.48 -37.22
CA ASP A 7 -19.90 -23.81 -37.32
C ASP A 7 -19.68 -22.83 -36.15
N MET A 8 -20.74 -22.17 -35.66
CA MET A 8 -20.69 -21.35 -34.45
C MET A 8 -20.47 -22.18 -33.18
N ILE A 9 -21.09 -23.35 -33.06
CA ILE A 9 -20.87 -24.24 -31.91
C ILE A 9 -19.44 -24.78 -31.93
N LEU A 10 -18.92 -25.14 -33.11
CA LEU A 10 -17.55 -25.60 -33.27
C LEU A 10 -16.53 -24.50 -32.99
N SER A 11 -16.79 -23.26 -33.41
CA SER A 11 -15.90 -22.13 -33.10
C SER A 11 -15.93 -21.78 -31.62
N LEU A 12 -17.10 -21.81 -30.98
CA LEU A 12 -17.22 -21.60 -29.53
C LEU A 12 -16.47 -22.68 -28.75
N ALA A 13 -16.65 -23.96 -29.12
CA ALA A 13 -15.95 -25.08 -28.50
C ALA A 13 -14.43 -24.95 -28.65
N LEU A 14 -13.95 -24.52 -29.83
CA LEU A 14 -12.53 -24.31 -30.06
C LEU A 14 -11.98 -23.15 -29.20
N ILE A 15 -12.70 -22.04 -29.11
CA ILE A 15 -12.29 -20.89 -28.28
C ILE A 15 -12.26 -21.28 -26.81
N THR A 16 -13.28 -21.98 -26.30
CA THR A 16 -13.32 -22.46 -24.91
C THR A 16 -12.19 -23.44 -24.63
N LEU A 17 -11.87 -24.33 -25.57
CA LEU A 17 -10.75 -25.26 -25.44
C LEU A 17 -9.41 -24.52 -25.35
N VAL A 18 -9.18 -23.53 -26.23
CA VAL A 18 -7.97 -22.70 -26.18
C VAL A 18 -7.91 -21.89 -24.89
N ALA A 19 -9.01 -21.28 -24.46
CA ALA A 19 -9.09 -20.55 -23.21
C ALA A 19 -8.80 -21.44 -21.99
N GLY A 20 -9.32 -22.68 -21.98
CA GLY A 20 -9.05 -23.65 -20.93
C GLY A 20 -7.60 -24.12 -20.91
N VAL A 21 -6.97 -24.27 -22.07
CA VAL A 21 -5.53 -24.56 -22.17
C VAL A 21 -4.70 -23.39 -21.64
N VAL A 22 -5.00 -22.16 -22.06
CA VAL A 22 -4.32 -20.96 -21.53
C VAL A 22 -4.50 -20.86 -20.02
N TRP A 23 -5.71 -21.10 -19.52
CA TRP A 23 -6.01 -21.13 -18.08
C TRP A 23 -5.17 -22.19 -17.36
N LEU A 24 -5.08 -23.43 -17.87
CA LEU A 24 -4.22 -24.47 -17.29
C LEU A 24 -2.73 -24.08 -17.19
N PHE A 25 -2.24 -23.23 -18.10
CA PHE A 25 -0.86 -22.74 -18.10
C PHE A 25 -0.66 -21.45 -17.30
N ILE A 26 -1.72 -20.75 -16.93
CA ILE A 26 -1.62 -19.63 -15.99
C ILE A 26 -1.48 -20.24 -14.59
N PRO A 27 -0.40 -19.94 -13.86
CA PRO A 27 -0.26 -20.40 -12.48
C PRO A 27 -1.42 -19.81 -11.65
N HIS A 28 -2.29 -20.71 -11.18
CA HIS A 28 -3.34 -20.40 -10.24
C HIS A 28 -2.74 -20.54 -8.84
N GLU A 29 -2.11 -19.48 -8.35
CA GLU A 29 -1.67 -19.42 -6.97
C GLU A 29 -2.92 -19.27 -6.09
N ASP A 30 -3.49 -20.41 -5.66
CA ASP A 30 -4.59 -20.49 -4.67
C ASP A 30 -4.11 -20.19 -3.24
N GLY A 31 -3.31 -19.14 -3.09
CA GLY A 31 -2.76 -18.70 -1.81
C GLY A 31 -2.53 -17.20 -1.85
N GLU A 32 -2.79 -16.53 -0.72
CA GLU A 32 -2.40 -15.13 -0.57
C GLU A 32 -0.94 -14.98 -1.01
N PRO A 33 -0.64 -14.07 -1.95
CA PRO A 33 0.70 -13.92 -2.48
C PRO A 33 1.66 -13.83 -1.31
N ASP A 34 2.70 -14.68 -1.30
CA ASP A 34 3.72 -14.65 -0.26
C ASP A 34 4.37 -13.28 -0.32
N ILE A 35 3.87 -12.36 0.51
CA ILE A 35 4.34 -10.99 0.47
C ILE A 35 5.75 -11.04 0.99
N LYS A 36 6.68 -10.91 0.05
CA LYS A 36 8.10 -10.91 0.28
C LYS A 36 8.40 -9.89 1.36
N ARG A 37 8.69 -10.37 2.57
CA ARG A 37 9.08 -9.53 3.69
C ARG A 37 10.29 -8.73 3.26
N VAL A 38 10.19 -7.41 3.32
CA VAL A 38 11.32 -6.52 3.06
C VAL A 38 11.98 -6.22 4.40
N ASP A 39 13.27 -6.52 4.52
CA ASP A 39 14.08 -6.02 5.64
C ASP A 39 14.35 -4.53 5.40
N TYR A 40 13.65 -3.68 6.15
CA TYR A 40 13.75 -2.23 6.04
C TYR A 40 14.82 -1.62 6.94
N ARG A 41 15.60 -2.42 7.68
CA ARG A 41 16.53 -1.90 8.70
C ARG A 41 17.64 -1.05 8.10
N VAL A 42 18.18 -1.47 6.95
CA VAL A 42 19.26 -0.74 6.25
C VAL A 42 18.72 0.60 5.72
N ASP A 43 17.55 0.58 5.07
CA ASP A 43 16.88 1.77 4.56
C ASP A 43 16.53 2.74 5.70
N LEU A 44 16.00 2.24 6.82
CA LEU A 44 15.70 3.05 7.99
C LEU A 44 16.95 3.74 8.56
N LEU A 45 18.06 3.01 8.71
CA LEU A 45 19.32 3.58 9.17
C LEU A 45 19.86 4.64 8.21
N THR A 46 19.68 4.41 6.90
CA THR A 46 20.09 5.35 5.85
C THR A 46 19.22 6.61 5.90
N ALA A 47 17.90 6.45 5.96
CA ALA A 47 16.93 7.55 6.06
C ALA A 47 17.17 8.38 7.33
N ARG A 48 17.35 7.74 8.49
CA ARG A 48 17.65 8.43 9.76
C ARG A 48 18.93 9.27 9.76
N ARG A 49 19.91 8.91 8.92
CA ARG A 49 21.15 9.69 8.76
C ARG A 49 21.01 10.82 7.76
N ALA A 50 20.14 10.66 6.77
CA ALA A 50 20.01 11.58 5.64
C ALA A 50 18.87 12.58 5.78
N ALA A 51 17.82 12.25 6.53
CA ALA A 51 16.66 13.10 6.73
C ALA A 51 16.92 14.18 7.78
N SER A 52 16.34 15.35 7.55
CA SER A 52 16.33 16.50 8.45
C SER A 52 15.40 16.34 9.66
N TYR A 53 14.59 15.27 9.70
CA TYR A 53 13.60 14.99 10.73
C TYR A 53 13.76 13.57 11.32
N PRO A 54 13.23 13.31 12.53
CA PRO A 54 13.28 11.98 13.12
C PRO A 54 12.39 10.98 12.35
N VAL A 55 13.02 10.13 11.54
CA VAL A 55 12.33 9.09 10.77
C VAL A 55 11.73 8.04 11.71
N ALA A 56 10.41 7.91 11.63
CA ALA A 56 9.59 7.00 12.40
C ALA A 56 9.55 5.61 11.75
N ALA A 57 9.65 4.61 12.60
CA ALA A 57 9.38 3.22 12.26
C ALA A 57 8.69 2.59 13.48
N PRO A 58 7.82 1.60 13.26
CA PRO A 58 7.14 0.97 14.37
C PRO A 58 8.10 0.13 15.22
N GLU A 59 7.82 0.08 16.52
CA GLU A 59 8.57 -0.69 17.51
C GLU A 59 7.65 -1.74 18.14
N GLY A 60 8.17 -2.96 18.35
CA GLY A 60 7.43 -4.02 19.03
C GLY A 60 6.22 -4.58 18.26
N LEU A 61 6.15 -4.40 16.94
CA LEU A 61 5.09 -5.03 16.14
C LEU A 61 5.20 -6.57 16.18
N PRO A 62 4.06 -7.28 16.35
CA PRO A 62 4.02 -8.73 16.20
C PRO A 62 4.48 -9.20 14.82
N GLU A 63 5.04 -10.42 14.71
CA GLU A 63 5.51 -11.00 13.44
C GLU A 63 4.44 -11.16 12.34
N ALA A 64 3.16 -11.09 12.75
CA ALA A 64 2.02 -11.09 11.85
C ALA A 64 1.96 -9.85 10.96
N TRP A 65 2.55 -8.72 11.40
CA TRP A 65 2.73 -7.53 10.57
C TRP A 65 3.89 -7.75 9.62
N LYS A 66 3.60 -7.81 8.32
CA LYS A 66 4.62 -8.09 7.30
C LYS A 66 5.02 -6.78 6.62
N PRO A 67 6.29 -6.32 6.74
CA PRO A 67 6.74 -5.17 5.96
C PRO A 67 6.78 -5.54 4.47
N THR A 68 6.14 -4.72 3.64
CA THR A 68 5.91 -5.01 2.22
C THR A 68 6.67 -4.06 1.30
N SER A 69 6.94 -2.85 1.77
CA SER A 69 7.59 -1.79 0.98
C SER A 69 8.37 -0.85 1.88
N VAL A 70 9.55 -0.44 1.43
CA VAL A 70 10.33 0.63 2.05
C VAL A 70 10.90 1.52 0.97
N ARG A 71 10.89 2.83 1.19
CA ARG A 71 11.51 3.80 0.28
C ARG A 71 11.88 5.07 1.01
N TYR A 72 13.08 5.57 0.71
CA TYR A 72 13.51 6.92 1.07
C TYR A 72 13.89 7.71 -0.18
N ARG A 73 13.40 8.94 -0.32
CA ARG A 73 13.71 9.84 -1.46
C ARG A 73 14.20 11.20 -0.96
N GLY A 74 15.52 11.36 -0.90
CA GLY A 74 16.16 12.59 -0.40
C GLY A 74 16.13 13.79 -1.36
N THR A 75 15.86 13.61 -2.65
CA THR A 75 16.14 14.63 -3.69
C THR A 75 15.10 15.74 -3.84
N GLU A 76 13.94 15.64 -3.20
CA GLU A 76 12.85 16.63 -3.37
C GLU A 76 12.23 17.05 -2.05
N SER A 77 11.70 16.07 -1.31
CA SER A 77 10.89 16.29 -0.11
C SER A 77 11.35 15.43 1.07
N GLU A 78 12.52 14.80 0.94
CA GLU A 78 13.04 13.84 1.92
C GLU A 78 11.97 12.81 2.30
N ALA A 79 11.25 12.26 1.32
CA ALA A 79 10.08 11.44 1.58
C ALA A 79 10.46 10.05 2.11
N TRP A 80 9.88 9.67 3.25
CA TRP A 80 9.97 8.36 3.86
C TRP A 80 8.65 7.61 3.72
N HIS A 81 8.74 6.37 3.26
CA HIS A 81 7.63 5.45 3.10
C HIS A 81 8.00 4.09 3.67
N LEU A 82 7.15 3.57 4.54
CA LEU A 82 7.25 2.22 5.08
C LEU A 82 5.86 1.58 5.14
N GLY A 83 5.62 0.60 4.27
CA GLY A 83 4.36 -0.13 4.15
C GLY A 83 4.39 -1.49 4.81
N PHE A 84 3.25 -1.87 5.37
CA PHE A 84 3.00 -3.14 6.03
C PHE A 84 1.68 -3.74 5.56
N ARG A 85 1.62 -5.06 5.61
CA ARG A 85 0.36 -5.81 5.64
C ARG A 85 0.04 -6.18 7.07
N ALA A 86 -1.13 -5.77 7.52
CA ALA A 86 -1.68 -6.05 8.82
C ALA A 86 -2.17 -7.52 8.91
N PRO A 87 -2.37 -8.06 10.13
CA PRO A 87 -2.80 -9.45 10.33
C PRO A 87 -4.19 -9.78 9.75
N ASP A 88 -5.06 -8.77 9.62
CA ASP A 88 -6.37 -8.85 8.96
C ASP A 88 -6.27 -8.81 7.42
N GLY A 89 -5.06 -8.63 6.90
CA GLY A 89 -4.77 -8.58 5.47
C GLY A 89 -4.78 -7.17 4.89
N GLU A 90 -5.15 -6.14 5.66
CA GLU A 90 -5.19 -4.75 5.21
C GLU A 90 -3.79 -4.16 5.04
N TYR A 91 -3.69 -3.10 4.23
CA TYR A 91 -2.45 -2.38 4.01
C TYR A 91 -2.38 -1.14 4.90
N VAL A 92 -1.26 -0.97 5.60
CA VAL A 92 -1.00 0.18 6.48
C VAL A 92 0.38 0.74 6.18
N ALA A 93 0.52 2.06 6.11
CA ALA A 93 1.80 2.69 5.83
C ALA A 93 2.12 3.83 6.82
N VAL A 94 3.41 4.00 7.07
CA VAL A 94 3.99 5.19 7.71
C VAL A 94 4.59 6.06 6.61
N GLU A 95 4.10 7.29 6.52
CA GLU A 95 4.51 8.26 5.52
C GLU A 95 5.02 9.52 6.23
N GLN A 96 6.23 9.98 5.88
CA GLN A 96 6.80 11.24 6.39
C GLN A 96 7.50 12.01 5.27
N SER A 97 7.60 13.32 5.42
CA SER A 97 8.19 14.21 4.41
C SER A 97 8.56 15.56 5.03
N ALA A 98 9.64 16.15 4.53
CA ALA A 98 10.02 17.55 4.77
C ALA A 98 9.47 18.50 3.70
N GLY A 99 8.70 18.00 2.74
CA GLY A 99 8.08 18.80 1.68
C GLY A 99 6.90 19.65 2.15
N LYS A 100 6.21 20.28 1.20
CA LYS A 100 5.02 21.10 1.48
C LYS A 100 3.90 20.26 2.11
N ARG A 101 3.59 20.53 3.38
CA ARG A 101 2.60 19.79 4.19
C ARG A 101 1.26 19.54 3.48
N SER A 102 0.63 20.58 2.93
CA SER A 102 -0.69 20.43 2.31
C SER A 102 -0.68 19.48 1.10
N ALA A 103 0.34 19.58 0.25
CA ALA A 103 0.49 18.72 -0.92
C ALA A 103 0.83 17.28 -0.51
N PHE A 104 1.62 17.11 0.55
CA PHE A 104 1.94 15.79 1.08
C PHE A 104 0.72 15.10 1.68
N ILE A 105 -0.07 15.82 2.48
CA ILE A 105 -1.31 15.26 3.06
C ILE A 105 -2.26 14.88 1.93
N GLU A 106 -2.53 15.78 0.99
CA GLU A 106 -3.43 15.50 -0.14
C GLU A 106 -2.99 14.29 -0.97
N ASP A 107 -1.69 14.17 -1.27
CA ASP A 107 -1.12 13.01 -1.97
C ASP A 107 -1.28 11.72 -1.15
N LYS A 108 -0.94 11.74 0.14
CA LYS A 108 -0.91 10.51 0.96
C LYS A 108 -2.26 10.06 1.45
N THR A 109 -3.20 10.98 1.63
CA THR A 109 -4.57 10.63 1.99
C THR A 109 -5.42 10.32 0.76
N GLN A 110 -4.90 10.51 -0.46
CA GLN A 110 -5.60 10.22 -1.72
C GLN A 110 -6.98 10.90 -1.77
N GLY A 111 -7.05 12.15 -1.28
CA GLY A 111 -8.29 12.94 -1.27
C GLY A 111 -9.20 12.72 -0.06
N ALA A 112 -8.76 12.00 0.98
CA ALA A 112 -9.54 11.89 2.22
C ALA A 112 -9.79 13.26 2.87
N ALA A 113 -10.99 13.44 3.44
CA ALA A 113 -11.41 14.67 4.08
C ALA A 113 -11.04 14.68 5.57
N LYS A 114 -10.54 15.82 6.06
CA LYS A 114 -10.28 16.04 7.49
C LYS A 114 -11.60 15.95 8.27
N THR A 115 -11.60 15.17 9.35
CA THR A 115 -12.74 15.05 10.27
C THR A 115 -12.51 15.86 11.55
N GLU A 116 -13.54 15.97 12.39
CA GLU A 116 -13.41 16.52 13.75
C GLU A 116 -12.86 15.51 14.76
N THR A 117 -12.67 14.25 14.35
CA THR A 117 -12.17 13.20 15.24
C THR A 117 -10.67 13.29 15.40
N THR A 118 -10.23 13.40 16.65
CA THR A 118 -8.81 13.37 17.00
C THR A 118 -8.48 12.16 17.88
N ARG A 119 -7.23 11.72 17.82
CA ARG A 119 -6.70 10.62 18.63
C ARG A 119 -5.36 10.99 19.22
N GLN A 120 -5.18 10.71 20.50
CA GLN A 120 -3.89 10.85 21.18
C GLN A 120 -3.07 9.59 20.98
N ILE A 121 -1.88 9.73 20.39
CA ILE A 121 -0.92 8.65 20.19
C ILE A 121 0.45 9.20 20.54
N ASP A 122 1.12 8.57 21.51
CA ASP A 122 2.48 8.95 21.92
C ASP A 122 2.58 10.44 22.31
N GLY A 123 1.60 10.93 23.08
CA GLY A 123 1.51 12.32 23.53
C GLY A 123 1.18 13.34 22.43
N ARG A 124 1.00 12.90 21.18
CA ARG A 124 0.71 13.74 20.03
C ARG A 124 -0.73 13.61 19.59
N THR A 125 -1.31 14.72 19.15
CA THR A 125 -2.68 14.77 18.64
C THR A 125 -2.71 14.50 17.15
N TRP A 126 -3.33 13.39 16.77
CA TRP A 126 -3.54 13.00 15.38
C TRP A 126 -4.97 13.31 14.98
N THR A 127 -5.18 13.90 13.80
CA THR A 127 -6.51 14.11 13.25
C THR A 127 -6.86 12.98 12.29
N ARG A 128 -8.08 12.45 12.38
CA ARG A 128 -8.57 11.45 11.45
C ARG A 128 -9.02 12.10 10.15
N TYR A 129 -8.62 11.49 9.05
CA TYR A 129 -9.08 11.78 7.70
C TYR A 129 -9.81 10.54 7.21
N GLU A 130 -10.97 10.74 6.59
CA GLU A 130 -11.80 9.67 6.04
C GLU A 130 -11.98 9.88 4.55
N GLY A 131 -11.74 8.83 3.77
CA GLY A 131 -11.76 8.87 2.32
C GLY A 131 -12.38 7.62 1.72
N ASP A 132 -12.70 7.67 0.43
CA ASP A 132 -13.34 6.54 -0.26
C ASP A 132 -12.45 5.30 -0.34
N HIS A 133 -11.12 5.49 -0.37
CA HIS A 133 -10.15 4.40 -0.54
C HIS A 133 -9.26 4.18 0.68
N TYR A 134 -8.81 5.27 1.32
CA TYR A 134 -7.95 5.21 2.49
C TYR A 134 -8.43 6.15 3.58
N ASP A 135 -8.44 5.65 4.80
CA ASP A 135 -8.43 6.46 6.01
C ASP A 135 -6.99 6.80 6.39
N ALA A 136 -6.80 7.95 7.05
CA ALA A 136 -5.49 8.33 7.55
C ALA A 136 -5.59 8.95 8.95
N LEU A 137 -4.51 8.80 9.70
CA LEU A 137 -4.24 9.61 10.88
C LEU A 137 -3.11 10.57 10.50
N VAL A 138 -3.39 11.87 10.58
CA VAL A 138 -2.47 12.93 10.16
C VAL A 138 -2.03 13.72 11.38
N LEU A 139 -0.71 13.89 11.52
CA LEU A 139 -0.09 14.79 12.49
C LEU A 139 0.30 16.08 11.78
N GLU A 140 -0.43 17.17 12.05
CA GLU A 140 -0.17 18.47 11.41
C GLU A 140 0.81 19.35 12.21
N ASP A 141 0.88 19.16 13.53
CA ASP A 141 1.71 19.97 14.43
C ASP A 141 3.11 19.37 14.60
N THR A 142 3.86 19.31 13.51
CA THR A 142 5.31 19.06 13.54
C THR A 142 6.02 20.39 13.29
N GLU A 143 6.44 21.06 14.36
CA GLU A 143 7.37 22.21 14.26
C GLU A 143 8.77 21.77 13.81
#